data_AF-A0A061RU66-F1
#
_entry.id   AF-A0A061RU66-F1
#
_cell.length_a   1.000
_cell.length_b   1.000
_cell.length_c   1.000
_cell.angle_alpha   90.00
_cell.angle_beta   90.00
_cell.angle_gamma   90.00
#
_symmetry.space_group_name_H-M   'P 1'
#
loop_
_entity.id
_entity.type
_entity.pdbx_description
1 polymer ?
#
loop_
_entity_poly.entity_id
_entity_poly.type
_entity_poly.pdbx_seq_one_letter_code
_entity_poly.pdbx_strand_id
1 'polypeptide(L)'
;AAGRVSLPLIAAGLAAHVARMNLVKFDYGWNMRLCVAAGAVQSFLWAGWAIRTQHPARRRVLAFVVLANVAMLLEVLDFPPLWDLLDAHAAWHIATVPLVPLWYSILRSDVEAWRRGPPATAGSKAE
;
A
#
# COMPACT_ATOMS: atom_id res chain seq x y z
N ALA A 1 3.34 -2.06 -25.21
CA ALA A 1 2.05 -2.68 -25.60
C ALA A 1 1.30 -3.27 -24.39
N ALA A 2 1.93 -4.12 -23.56
CA ALA A 2 1.29 -4.77 -22.41
C ALA A 2 0.61 -3.81 -21.40
N GLY A 3 1.24 -2.68 -21.06
CA GLY A 3 0.67 -1.69 -20.12
C GLY A 3 -0.56 -0.93 -20.63
N ARG A 4 -0.83 -0.92 -21.95
CA ARG A 4 -1.99 -0.23 -22.52
C ARG A 4 -3.27 -1.07 -22.48
N VAL A 5 -3.14 -2.38 -22.32
CA VAL A 5 -4.27 -3.33 -22.25
C VAL A 5 -4.61 -3.67 -20.79
N SER A 6 -3.62 -3.69 -19.90
CA SER A 6 -3.86 -3.99 -18.48
C SER A 6 -4.68 -2.91 -17.75
N LEU A 7 -4.42 -1.63 -18.03
CA LEU A 7 -5.13 -0.51 -17.40
C LEU A 7 -6.66 -0.53 -17.64
N PRO A 8 -7.16 -0.63 -18.89
CA PRO A 8 -8.60 -0.69 -19.14
C PRO A 8 -9.23 -1.97 -18.59
N LEU A 9 -8.52 -3.09 -18.55
CA LEU A 9 -9.03 -4.34 -17.95
C LEU A 9 -9.21 -4.22 -16.44
N ILE A 10 -8.26 -3.62 -15.73
CA ILE A 10 -8.38 -3.36 -14.29
C ILE A 10 -9.55 -2.41 -14.02
N ALA A 11 -9.67 -1.33 -14.79
CA ALA A 11 -10.75 -0.36 -14.66
C ALA A 11 -12.13 -1.00 -14.93
N ALA A 12 -12.24 -1.81 -15.97
CA ALA A 12 -13.47 -2.54 -16.29
C ALA A 12 -13.84 -3.55 -15.20
N GLY A 13 -12.86 -4.29 -14.66
CA GLY A 13 -13.07 -5.21 -13.54
C GLY A 13 -13.56 -4.49 -12.27
N LEU A 14 -12.96 -3.35 -11.94
CA LEU A 14 -13.39 -2.52 -10.81
C LEU A 14 -14.81 -1.98 -11.02
N ALA A 15 -15.12 -1.45 -12.20
CA ALA A 15 -16.45 -0.96 -12.54
C ALA A 15 -17.51 -2.07 -12.45
N ALA A 16 -17.19 -3.28 -12.95
CA ALA A 16 -18.07 -4.45 -12.85
C ALA A 16 -18.30 -4.88 -11.39
N HIS A 17 -17.27 -4.87 -10.54
CA HIS A 17 -17.41 -5.15 -9.11
C HIS A 17 -18.31 -4.12 -8.42
N VAL A 18 -18.06 -2.82 -8.64
CA VAL A 18 -18.86 -1.73 -8.07
C VAL A 18 -20.32 -1.82 -8.54
N ALA A 19 -20.55 -2.04 -9.85
CA ALA A 19 -21.89 -2.20 -10.41
C ALA A 19 -22.61 -3.41 -9.79
N ARG A 20 -21.92 -4.56 -9.64
CA ARG A 20 -22.47 -5.73 -8.95
C ARG A 20 -22.92 -5.41 -7.53
N MET A 21 -22.07 -4.73 -6.75
CA MET A 21 -22.36 -4.42 -5.33
C MET A 21 -23.53 -3.46 -5.17
N ASN A 22 -23.70 -2.51 -6.09
CA ASN A 22 -24.75 -1.50 -6.01
C ASN A 22 -26.07 -1.91 -6.69
N LEU A 23 -26.01 -2.66 -7.80
CA LEU A 23 -27.16 -2.89 -8.68
C LEU A 23 -27.66 -4.34 -8.68
N VAL A 24 -26.83 -5.31 -8.28
CA VAL A 24 -27.18 -6.74 -8.38
C VAL A 24 -27.36 -7.37 -7.01
N LYS A 25 -26.30 -7.40 -6.19
CA LYS A 25 -26.34 -7.98 -4.85
C LYS A 25 -25.22 -7.34 -4.04
N PHE A 26 -25.57 -6.67 -2.95
CA PHE A 26 -24.61 -6.21 -1.96
C PHE A 26 -24.11 -7.41 -1.13
N ASP A 27 -22.82 -7.70 -1.18
CA ASP A 27 -22.17 -8.80 -0.49
C ASP A 27 -20.89 -8.29 0.16
N TYR A 28 -21.02 -7.90 1.43
CA TYR A 28 -19.93 -7.30 2.19
C TYR A 28 -18.74 -8.26 2.35
N GLY A 29 -19.00 -9.54 2.60
CA GLY A 29 -17.94 -10.56 2.74
C GLY A 29 -17.15 -10.75 1.45
N TRP A 30 -17.83 -10.74 0.30
CA TRP A 30 -17.16 -10.73 -1.02
C TRP A 30 -16.28 -9.48 -1.20
N ASN A 31 -16.81 -8.30 -0.88
CA ASN A 31 -16.06 -7.05 -0.95
C ASN A 31 -14.79 -7.10 -0.09
N MET A 32 -14.91 -7.56 1.16
CA MET A 32 -13.77 -7.69 2.07
C MET A 32 -12.68 -8.62 1.53
N ARG A 33 -13.05 -9.78 0.96
CA ARG A 33 -12.07 -10.70 0.35
C ARG A 33 -11.32 -10.06 -0.80
N LEU A 34 -12.00 -9.29 -1.66
CA LEU A 34 -11.35 -8.57 -2.76
C LEU A 34 -10.42 -7.46 -2.27
N CYS A 35 -10.85 -6.68 -1.27
CA CYS A 35 -10.01 -5.65 -0.64
C CYS A 35 -8.75 -6.25 -0.01
N VAL A 36 -8.88 -7.34 0.74
CA VAL A 36 -7.74 -8.06 1.36
C VAL A 36 -6.81 -8.62 0.28
N ALA A 37 -7.35 -9.23 -0.78
CA ALA A 37 -6.53 -9.75 -1.89
C ALA A 37 -5.74 -8.63 -2.59
N ALA A 38 -6.39 -7.49 -2.89
CA ALA A 38 -5.73 -6.34 -3.48
C ALA A 38 -4.64 -5.76 -2.56
N GLY A 39 -4.92 -5.65 -1.26
CA GLY A 39 -3.95 -5.20 -0.25
C GLY A 39 -2.75 -6.14 -0.11
N ALA A 40 -2.95 -7.45 -0.19
CA ALA A 40 -1.88 -8.44 -0.18
C ALA A 40 -0.99 -8.31 -1.42
N VAL A 41 -1.57 -8.21 -2.61
CA VAL A 41 -0.82 -7.97 -3.86
C VAL A 41 0.00 -6.68 -3.75
N GLN A 42 -0.60 -5.59 -3.28
CA GLN A 42 0.10 -4.32 -3.06
C GLN A 42 1.28 -4.47 -2.09
N SER A 43 1.10 -5.21 -1.00
CA SER A 43 2.15 -5.47 0.00
C SER A 43 3.33 -6.23 -0.59
N PHE A 44 3.08 -7.27 -1.39
CA PHE A 44 4.12 -8.03 -2.07
C PHE A 44 4.89 -7.20 -3.10
N LEU A 45 4.20 -6.32 -3.83
CA LEU A 45 4.85 -5.41 -4.78
C LEU A 45 5.80 -4.44 -4.08
N TRP A 46 5.36 -3.80 -2.99
CA TRP A 46 6.22 -2.90 -2.20
C TRP A 46 7.38 -3.61 -1.54
N ALA A 47 7.16 -4.79 -0.95
CA ALA A 47 8.23 -5.59 -0.38
C ALA A 47 9.24 -6.01 -1.45
N GLY A 48 8.76 -6.50 -2.60
CA GLY A 48 9.61 -6.88 -3.73
C GLY A 48 10.43 -5.71 -4.28
N TRP A 49 9.84 -4.52 -4.38
CA TRP A 49 10.56 -3.30 -4.75
C TRP A 49 11.63 -2.92 -3.72
N ALA A 50 11.29 -2.95 -2.43
CA ALA A 50 12.22 -2.57 -1.37
C ALA A 50 13.40 -3.54 -1.23
N ILE A 51 13.19 -4.83 -1.50
CA ILE A 51 14.25 -5.85 -1.49
C ILE A 51 15.17 -5.71 -2.71
N ARG A 52 14.62 -5.44 -3.90
CA ARG A 52 15.41 -5.35 -5.13
C ARG A 52 16.13 -4.03 -5.31
N THR A 53 15.64 -2.94 -4.73
CA THR A 53 16.25 -1.61 -4.90
C THR A 53 17.26 -1.29 -3.79
N GLN A 54 18.29 -0.49 -4.14
CA GLN A 54 19.20 0.10 -3.17
C GLN A 54 18.70 1.48 -2.67
N HIS A 55 17.38 1.71 -2.71
CA HIS A 55 16.81 3.00 -2.36
C HIS A 55 17.04 3.34 -0.87
N PRO A 56 17.41 4.59 -0.51
CA PRO A 56 17.63 5.00 0.88
C PRO A 56 16.43 4.79 1.81
N ALA A 57 15.21 4.71 1.25
CA ALA A 57 13.99 4.48 2.01
C ALA A 57 13.61 3.00 2.16
N ARG A 58 14.36 2.02 1.61
CA ARG A 58 13.92 0.62 1.53
C ARG A 58 13.52 0.01 2.88
N ARG A 59 14.29 0.31 3.94
CA ARG A 59 14.02 -0.21 5.30
C ARG A 59 12.72 0.36 5.86
N ARG A 60 12.44 1.63 5.58
CA ARG A 60 11.20 2.32 6.01
C ARG A 60 10.00 1.81 5.23
N VAL A 61 10.15 1.51 3.94
CA VAL A 61 9.11 0.84 3.15
C VAL A 61 8.79 -0.54 3.71
N LEU A 62 9.79 -1.37 4.01
CA LEU A 62 9.54 -2.68 4.63
C LEU A 62 8.86 -2.55 6.00
N ALA A 63 9.31 -1.61 6.84
CA ALA A 63 8.66 -1.33 8.12
C ALA A 63 7.20 -0.89 7.92
N PHE A 64 6.93 0.00 6.97
CA PHE A 64 5.58 0.45 6.64
C PHE A 64 4.70 -0.72 6.18
N VAL A 65 5.19 -1.57 5.28
CA VAL A 65 4.44 -2.76 4.80
C VAL A 65 4.09 -3.68 5.97
N VAL A 66 5.06 -4.00 6.83
CA VAL A 66 4.81 -4.89 7.99
C VAL A 66 3.80 -4.26 8.94
N LEU A 67 4.01 -3.00 9.35
CA LEU A 67 3.14 -2.33 10.30
C LEU A 67 1.72 -2.11 9.73
N ALA A 68 1.59 -1.80 8.44
CA ALA A 68 0.30 -1.66 7.78
C ALA A 68 -0.47 -3.00 7.76
N ASN A 69 0.20 -4.12 7.50
CA ASN A 69 -0.44 -5.44 7.55
C ASN A 69 -0.82 -5.83 8.98
N VAL A 70 0.03 -5.55 9.98
CA VAL A 70 -0.30 -5.77 11.39
C VAL A 70 -1.51 -4.93 11.82
N ALA A 71 -1.57 -3.65 11.43
CA ALA A 71 -2.72 -2.81 11.69
C ALA A 71 -3.99 -3.39 11.03
N MET A 72 -3.90 -3.83 9.77
CA MET A 72 -5.02 -4.42 9.03
C MET A 72 -5.60 -5.68 9.72
N LEU A 73 -4.79 -6.43 10.48
CA LEU A 73 -5.32 -7.56 11.25
C LEU A 73 -6.40 -7.13 12.26
N LEU A 74 -6.32 -5.91 12.82
CA LEU A 74 -7.32 -5.41 13.75
C LEU A 74 -8.70 -5.33 13.11
N GLU A 75 -8.79 -4.85 11.87
CA GLU A 75 -10.02 -4.81 11.08
C GLU A 75 -10.52 -6.22 10.76
N VAL A 76 -9.63 -7.13 10.34
CA VAL A 76 -10.00 -8.48 9.91
C VAL A 76 -10.48 -9.37 11.06
N LEU A 77 -10.00 -9.13 12.28
CA LEU A 77 -10.40 -9.88 13.46
C LEU A 77 -11.86 -9.62 13.89
N ASP A 78 -12.45 -8.49 13.46
CA ASP A 78 -13.87 -8.17 13.63
C ASP A 78 -14.40 -8.40 15.07
N PHE A 79 -13.62 -7.96 16.06
CA PHE A 79 -13.96 -8.14 17.47
C PHE A 79 -14.97 -7.09 17.96
N PRO A 80 -15.86 -7.44 18.92
CA PRO A 80 -16.84 -6.52 19.48
C PRO A 80 -16.18 -5.39 20.29
N PRO A 81 -16.84 -4.24 20.48
CA PRO A 81 -16.24 -3.10 21.17
C PRO A 81 -15.74 -3.44 22.58
N LEU A 82 -14.49 -3.08 22.86
CA LEU A 82 -13.91 -3.13 24.19
C LEU A 82 -14.43 -1.95 25.01
N TRP A 83 -14.98 -2.25 26.19
CA TRP A 83 -15.58 -1.26 27.11
C TRP A 83 -16.66 -0.37 26.45
N ASP A 84 -17.40 -0.92 25.48
CA ASP A 84 -18.41 -0.19 24.70
C ASP A 84 -17.88 1.08 24.00
N LEU A 85 -16.55 1.17 23.81
CA LEU A 85 -15.89 2.36 23.28
C LEU A 85 -15.02 2.07 22.05
N LEU A 86 -14.19 1.02 22.12
CA LEU A 86 -13.15 0.75 21.11
C LEU A 86 -13.44 -0.56 20.37
N ASP A 87 -14.01 -0.47 19.17
CA ASP A 87 -14.18 -1.60 18.27
C ASP A 87 -12.94 -1.87 17.39
N ALA A 88 -12.99 -2.96 16.63
CA ALA A 88 -11.97 -3.36 15.66
C ALA A 88 -11.60 -2.23 14.69
N HIS A 89 -12.61 -1.51 14.19
CA HIS A 89 -12.44 -0.47 13.19
C HIS A 89 -11.75 0.78 13.77
N ALA A 90 -12.19 1.24 14.93
CA ALA A 90 -11.56 2.34 15.64
C ALA A 90 -10.12 1.99 16.05
N ALA A 91 -9.87 0.75 16.49
CA ALA A 91 -8.52 0.28 16.79
C ALA A 91 -7.62 0.28 15.54
N TRP A 92 -8.14 -0.13 14.39
CA TRP A 92 -7.45 -0.02 13.11
C TRP A 92 -7.10 1.43 12.76
N HIS A 93 -8.05 2.38 12.89
CA HIS A 93 -7.78 3.81 12.66
C HIS A 93 -6.65 4.32 13.56
N ILE A 94 -6.71 4.05 14.87
CA ILE A 94 -5.66 4.47 15.81
C ILE A 94 -4.30 3.88 15.43
N ALA A 95 -4.25 2.60 15.05
CA ALA A 95 -3.01 1.93 14.66
C ALA A 95 -2.40 2.48 13.37
N THR A 96 -3.21 3.04 12.45
CA THR A 96 -2.71 3.61 11.19
C THR A 96 -2.24 5.06 11.29
N VAL A 97 -2.65 5.83 12.32
CA VAL A 97 -2.15 7.20 12.57
C VAL A 97 -0.62 7.32 12.52
N PRO A 98 0.17 6.52 13.26
CA PRO A 98 1.64 6.61 13.23
C PRO A 98 2.25 6.18 11.88
N LEU A 99 1.50 5.51 11.01
CA LEU A 99 1.99 5.16 9.66
C LEU A 99 2.06 6.37 8.73
N VAL A 100 1.27 7.41 8.98
CA VAL A 100 1.26 8.64 8.18
C VAL A 100 2.63 9.34 8.20
N PRO A 101 3.22 9.72 9.36
CA PRO A 101 4.54 10.33 9.36
C PRO A 101 5.64 9.40 8.83
N LEU A 102 5.52 8.08 9.03
CA LEU A 102 6.43 7.10 8.43
C LEU A 102 6.38 7.16 6.89
N TRP A 103 5.17 7.20 6.31
CA TRP A 103 4.98 7.36 4.87
C TRP A 103 5.59 8.66 4.34
N TYR A 104 5.35 9.79 5.00
CA TYR A 104 5.95 11.07 4.62
C TYR A 104 7.48 11.04 4.67
N SER A 105 8.07 10.31 5.60
CA SER A 105 9.53 10.14 5.63
C SER A 105 10.05 9.42 4.38
N ILE A 106 9.32 8.41 3.88
CA ILE A 106 9.66 7.66 2.66
C ILE A 106 9.63 8.60 1.46
N LEU A 107 8.54 9.37 1.31
CA LEU A 107 8.39 10.37 0.24
C LEU A 107 9.51 11.41 0.25
N ARG A 108 9.87 11.91 1.44
CA ARG A 108 10.98 12.88 1.57
C ARG A 108 12.28 12.31 1.03
N SER A 109 12.59 11.06 1.36
CA SER A 109 13.82 10.41 0.89
C SER A 109 13.80 10.06 -0.59
N ASP A 110 12.63 9.80 -1.16
CA ASP A 110 12.46 9.65 -2.60
C ASP A 110 12.76 10.97 -3.33
N VAL A 111 12.21 12.09 -2.84
CA VAL A 111 12.51 13.43 -3.37
C VAL A 111 13.99 13.79 -3.21
N GLU A 112 14.62 13.48 -2.09
CA GLU A 112 16.06 13.71 -1.87
C GLU A 112 16.92 12.87 -2.83
N ALA A 113 16.57 11.60 -3.04
CA ALA A 113 17.25 10.73 -3.98
C ALA A 113 17.12 11.25 -5.42
N TRP A 114 15.93 11.71 -5.80
CA TRP A 114 15.69 12.35 -7.10
C TRP A 114 16.51 13.63 -7.29
N ARG A 115 16.56 14.50 -6.27
CA ARG A 115 17.33 15.76 -6.30
C ARG A 115 18.84 15.55 -6.43
N ARG A 116 19.39 14.50 -5.84
CA ARG A 116 20.84 14.20 -5.90
C ARG A 116 21.30 13.76 -7.29
N GLY A 117 20.38 13.33 -8.16
CA GLY A 117 20.71 12.77 -9.46
C GLY A 117 21.49 11.45 -9.36
N PRO A 118 21.79 10.80 -10.49
CA PRO A 118 22.72 9.68 -10.50
C PRO A 118 24.10 10.14 -9.98
N PRO A 119 24.87 9.27 -9.31
CA PRO A 119 26.23 9.61 -8.91
C PRO A 119 27.01 10.09 -10.12
N ALA A 120 27.70 11.23 -10.00
CA ALA A 120 28.56 11.74 -11.06
C ALA A 120 29.49 10.60 -11.50
N THR A 121 29.44 10.25 -12.80
CA THR A 121 30.41 9.31 -13.34
C THR A 121 31.78 9.94 -13.15
N ALA A 122 32.60 9.34 -12.28
CA ALA A 122 34.00 9.69 -12.16
C ALA A 122 34.69 9.33 -13.48
N GLY A 123 34.66 10.23 -14.45
CA GLY A 123 35.15 9.94 -15.80
C GLY A 123 34.93 11.00 -16.87
N SER A 124 34.69 12.27 -16.52
CA SER A 124 34.83 13.38 -17.46
C SER A 124 35.88 14.35 -16.91
N LYS A 125 37.13 13.91 -16.98
CA LYS A 125 38.30 14.79 -17.00
C LYS A 125 39.20 14.31 -18.14
N ALA A 126 39.56 15.26 -19.00
CA ALA A 126 40.55 15.21 -20.08
C ALA A 126 40.14 14.43 -21.34
N GLU A 127 39.64 15.15 -22.34
CA GLU A 127 40.36 15.43 -23.60
C GLU A 127 39.85 16.75 -24.19
#